data_AF-W1YIS7-F1
#
_entry.id   AF-W1YIS7-F1
#
_cell.length_a   1.000
_cell.length_b   1.000
_cell.length_c   1.000
_cell.angle_alpha   90.00
_cell.angle_beta   90.00
_cell.angle_gamma   90.00
#
_symmetry.space_group_name_H-M   'P 1'
#
loop_
_entity.id
_entity.type
_entity.pdbx_description
1 polymer ?
#
loop_
_entity_poly.entity_id
_entity_poly.type
_entity_poly.pdbx_seq_one_letter_code
_entity_poly.pdbx_strand_id
1 'polypeptide(L)' 'LPLTEDRTLSTELGTRHRAAIGLSEQTDAVVVVVSEETGTISYTYGGHIYRHLPEDQIKEALRTFMERPRQTI' A
#
# COMPACT_ATOMS: atom_id res chain seq x y z
N LEU A 1 12.17 -5.84 2.62
CA LEU A 1 10.78 -6.26 2.37
C LEU A 1 10.77 -7.18 1.15
N PRO A 2 9.93 -8.24 1.14
CA PRO A 2 9.78 -9.11 -0.02
C PRO A 2 9.28 -8.30 -1.22
N LEU A 3 9.76 -8.61 -2.42
CA LEU A 3 9.25 -8.01 -3.65
C LEU A 3 8.15 -8.91 -4.23
N THR A 4 7.05 -8.31 -4.69
CA THR A 4 6.04 -9.04 -5.47
C THR A 4 6.67 -9.60 -6.75
N GLU A 5 6.25 -10.81 -7.11
CA GLU A 5 6.63 -11.47 -8.37
C GLU A 5 5.65 -11.19 -9.51
N ASP A 6 4.58 -10.40 -9.25
CA ASP A 6 3.60 -10.05 -10.26
C ASP A 6 4.22 -9.19 -11.37
N ARG A 7 4.36 -9.81 -12.54
CA ARG A 7 4.94 -9.21 -13.75
C ARG A 7 3.93 -8.38 -14.55
N THR A 8 2.65 -8.40 -14.19
CA THR A 8 1.59 -7.63 -14.85
C THR A 8 1.52 -6.18 -14.36
N LEU A 9 2.22 -5.89 -13.27
CA LEU A 9 2.32 -4.56 -12.68
C LEU A 9 2.98 -3.54 -13.63
N SER A 10 2.53 -2.28 -13.54
CA SER A 10 3.08 -1.18 -14.35
C SER A 10 4.60 -1.06 -14.17
N THR A 11 5.30 -0.84 -15.29
CA THR A 11 6.76 -0.63 -15.32
C THR A 11 7.19 0.62 -14.56
N GLU A 12 6.27 1.58 -14.36
CA GLU A 12 6.45 2.80 -13.56
C GLU A 12 6.61 2.51 -12.06
N LEU A 13 6.24 1.31 -11.60
CA LEU A 13 6.39 0.95 -10.20
C LEU A 13 7.85 0.65 -9.90
N GLY A 14 8.51 1.54 -9.14
CA GLY A 14 9.84 1.30 -8.60
C GLY A 14 9.90 0.17 -7.56
N THR A 15 11.11 -0.11 -7.05
CA THR A 15 11.37 -1.16 -6.06
C THR A 15 10.59 -0.96 -4.75
N ARG A 16 10.39 0.28 -4.28
CA ARG A 16 9.59 0.56 -3.08
C ARG A 16 8.13 0.12 -3.23
N HIS A 17 7.53 0.37 -4.40
CA HIS A 17 6.17 -0.06 -4.69
C HIS A 17 6.07 -1.59 -4.71
N ARG A 18 6.97 -2.26 -5.43
CA ARG A 18 7.02 -3.73 -5.46
C ARG A 18 7.22 -4.36 -4.09
N ALA A 19 8.02 -3.71 -3.23
CA ALA A 19 8.27 -4.17 -1.87
C ALA A 19 7.05 -3.98 -0.95
N ALA A 20 6.32 -2.87 -1.12
CA ALA A 20 5.08 -2.61 -0.41
C ALA A 20 3.98 -3.62 -0.80
N ILE A 21 3.86 -3.91 -2.10
CA ILE A 21 2.94 -4.93 -2.61
C ILE A 21 3.30 -6.29 -2.01
N GLY A 22 4.56 -6.73 -2.17
CA GLY A 22 5.02 -8.04 -1.68
C GLY A 22 4.82 -8.22 -0.17
N LEU A 23 5.02 -7.17 0.64
CA LEU A 23 4.73 -7.24 2.06
C LEU A 23 3.22 -7.42 2.33
N SER A 24 2.38 -6.67 1.62
CA SER A 24 0.92 -6.74 1.78
C SER A 24 0.28 -8.01 1.21
N GLU A 25 0.99 -8.76 0.34
CA GLU A 25 0.56 -10.09 -0.13
C GLU A 25 0.70 -11.14 0.97
N GLN A 26 1.71 -10.98 1.84
CA GLN A 26 2.10 -11.98 2.84
C GLN A 26 1.58 -11.67 4.25
N THR A 27 0.98 -10.49 4.45
CA THR A 27 0.56 -9.99 5.76
C THR A 27 -0.75 -9.20 5.65
N ASP A 28 -1.40 -8.91 6.77
CA ASP A 28 -2.53 -7.98 6.83
C ASP A 28 -2.09 -6.51 6.98
N ALA A 29 -0.82 -6.21 6.66
CA ALA A 29 -0.28 -4.86 6.78
C ALA A 29 -0.84 -3.94 5.69
N VAL A 30 -1.21 -2.73 6.09
CA VAL A 30 -1.34 -1.59 5.18
C VAL A 30 0.02 -0.90 5.08
N VAL A 31 0.51 -0.67 3.86
CA VAL A 31 1.82 -0.04 3.63
C VAL A 31 1.64 1.23 2.83
N VAL A 32 2.11 2.36 3.35
CA VAL A 32 2.14 3.63 2.61
C VAL A 32 3.47 3.76 1.88
N VAL A 33 3.43 4.19 0.63
CA VAL A 33 4.61 4.43 -0.19
C VAL A 33 4.51 5.79 -0.86
N VAL A 34 5.62 6.53 -0.85
CA VAL A 34 5.75 7.81 -1.56
C VAL A 34 6.69 7.58 -2.74
N SER A 35 6.24 7.94 -3.94
CA SER A 35 7.06 7.92 -5.14
C SER A 35 8.17 8.96 -5.04
N GLU A 36 9.42 8.55 -5.22
CA GLU A 36 10.58 9.46 -5.26
C GLU A 36 10.60 10.31 -6.53
N GLU A 37 10.02 9.79 -7.61
CA GLU A 37 10.02 10.46 -8.92
C GLU A 37 8.89 11.50 -9.02
N THR A 38 7.72 11.19 -8.46
CA THR A 38 6.50 11.99 -8.68
C THR A 38 5.94 12.61 -7.40
N GLY A 39 6.46 12.24 -6.22
CA GLY A 39 5.89 12.62 -4.92
C GLY A 39 4.51 12.00 -4.64
N THR A 40 3.97 11.18 -5.56
CA THR A 40 2.65 10.58 -5.41
C THR A 40 2.61 9.64 -4.20
N ILE A 41 1.65 9.86 -3.32
CA ILE A 41 1.38 8.97 -2.19
C ILE A 41 0.45 7.86 -2.68
N SER A 42 0.81 6.63 -2.34
CA SER A 42 0.03 5.43 -2.62
C SER A 42 -0.01 4.56 -1.36
N TYR A 43 -0.95 3.63 -1.28
CA TYR A 43 -0.91 2.58 -0.26
C TYR A 43 -1.12 1.21 -0.88
N THR A 44 -0.65 0.17 -0.19
CA THR A 44 -0.86 -1.23 -0.55
C THR A 44 -1.54 -1.99 0.57
N TYR A 45 -2.42 -2.92 0.19
CA TYR A 45 -3.10 -3.83 1.09
C TYR A 45 -3.58 -5.06 0.31
N GLY A 46 -3.38 -6.26 0.87
CA GLY A 46 -3.81 -7.52 0.25
C GLY A 46 -3.23 -7.77 -1.15
N GLY A 47 -2.01 -7.30 -1.41
CA GLY A 47 -1.36 -7.41 -2.72
C GLY A 47 -1.84 -6.43 -3.78
N HIS A 48 -2.72 -5.49 -3.43
CA HIS A 48 -3.16 -4.43 -4.33
C HIS A 48 -2.46 -3.11 -4.02
N ILE A 49 -2.25 -2.30 -5.05
CA ILE A 49 -1.73 -0.94 -4.93
C ILE A 49 -2.79 0.09 -5.35
N TYR A 50 -3.02 1.06 -4.49
CA TYR A 50 -4.00 2.14 -4.67
C TYR A 50 -3.25 3.45 -4.87
N ARG A 51 -3.37 4.04 -6.07
CA ARG A 51 -2.60 5.21 -6.51
C ARG A 51 -3.53 6.33 -6.96
N HIS A 52 -3.00 7.55 -7.08
CA HIS A 52 -3.71 8.74 -7.57
C HIS A 52 -4.98 9.07 -6.77
N LEU A 53 -4.96 8.78 -5.47
CA LEU A 53 -6.02 9.15 -4.55
C LEU A 53 -5.76 10.55 -3.99
N PRO A 54 -6.79 11.40 -3.84
CA PRO A 54 -6.70 12.61 -3.04
C PRO A 54 -6.23 12.29 -1.62
N GLU A 55 -5.50 13.22 -0.99
CA GLU A 55 -4.94 13.04 0.35
C GLU A 55 -6.00 12.63 1.39
N ASP A 56 -7.19 13.22 1.31
CA ASP A 56 -8.30 12.90 2.20
C ASP A 56 -8.75 11.44 2.05
N GLN A 57 -8.79 10.89 0.83
CA GLN A 57 -9.16 9.49 0.64
C GLN A 57 -8.09 8.53 1.20
N ILE A 58 -6.81 8.91 1.15
CA ILE A 58 -5.73 8.14 1.78
C ILE A 58 -5.89 8.15 3.30
N LYS A 59 -6.20 9.32 3.89
CA LYS A 59 -6.44 9.44 5.33
C LYS A 59 -7.63 8.58 5.78
N GLU A 60 -8.75 8.65 5.08
CA GLU A 60 -9.93 7.84 5.40
C GLU A 60 -9.68 6.33 5.27
N ALA A 61 -8.94 5.92 4.22
CA ALA A 61 -8.51 4.53 4.08
C ALA A 61 -7.65 4.09 5.28
N LEU A 62 -6.64 4.89 5.65
CA LEU A 62 -5.76 4.59 6.79
C LEU A 62 -6.50 4.56 8.13
N ARG A 63 -7.44 5.48 8.36
CA ARG A 63 -8.32 5.46 9.54
C ARG A 63 -9.05 4.13 9.65
N THR A 64 -9.63 3.65 8.56
CA THR A 64 -10.35 2.37 8.54
C THR A 64 -9.47 1.19 8.97
N PHE A 65 -8.18 1.18 8.58
CA PHE A 65 -7.23 0.14 9.02
C PHE A 65 -6.79 0.29 10.48
N MET A 66 -6.72 1.52 11.00
CA MET A 66 -6.27 1.81 12.38
C MET A 66 -7.39 1.71 13.41
N GLU A 67 -8.64 1.97 13.01
CA GLU A 67 -9.82 2.00 13.89
C GLU A 67 -10.41 0.60 14.14
N ARG A 68 -9.63 -0.48 13.95
CA ARG A 68 -10.08 -1.83 14.35
C ARG A 68 -10.54 -1.77 15.82
N PRO A 69 -11.83 -2.04 16.12
CA PRO A 69 -12.27 -2.08 17.49
C PRO A 69 -11.41 -3.12 18.20
N ARG A 70 -10.74 -2.72 19.27
CA ARG A 70 -10.00 -3.62 20.17
C ARG A 70 -10.88 -4.84 20.37
N GLN A 71 -10.51 -5.96 19.75
CA GLN A 71 -11.21 -7.22 19.94
C GLN A 71 -11.11 -7.50 21.43
N THR A 72 -12.21 -7.25 22.12
CA THR A 72 -12.32 -7.50 23.56
C THR A 72 -12.48 -8.99 23.63
N ILE A 73 -11.41 -9.67 24.04
CA ILE A 73 -11.43 -11.09 24.43
C ILE A 73 -12.22 -11.20 25.74
#